data_AF-A0A9D5JW25-F1
#
_entry.id   AF-A0A9D5JW25-F1
#
_cell.length_a   1.000
_cell.length_b   1.000
_cell.length_c   1.000
_cell.angle_alpha   90.00
_cell.angle_beta   90.00
_cell.angle_gamma   90.00
#
_symmetry.space_group_name_H-M   'P 1'
#
loop_
_entity.id
_entity.type
_entity.pdbx_description
1 polymer ?
#
loop_
_entity_poly.entity_id
_entity_poly.type
_entity_poly.pdbx_seq_one_letter_code
_entity_poly.pdbx_strand_id
1 'polypeptide(L)' 'MEEFWDSFDWAELTPAEQALWGILGWDEASWQGEAEEPASEDKDWAELSDAERAAAEQLGYDQEYWDAN' A
#
# COMPACT_ATOMS: atom_id res chain seq x y z
N MET A 1 0.04 -3.17 -12.03
CA MET A 1 -0.30 -1.85 -11.45
C MET A 1 0.64 -1.49 -10.31
N GLU A 2 1.49 -2.41 -9.80
CA GLU A 2 2.68 -2.09 -9.00
C GLU A 2 3.53 -0.99 -9.65
N GLU A 3 3.80 -1.14 -10.95
CA GLU A 3 4.49 -0.15 -11.79
C GLU A 3 3.85 1.26 -11.79
N PHE A 4 2.60 1.41 -11.33
CA PHE A 4 1.98 2.74 -11.21
C PHE A 4 2.46 3.44 -9.94
N TRP A 5 2.41 2.77 -8.79
CA TRP A 5 2.75 3.38 -7.52
C TRP A 5 4.25 3.46 -7.30
N ASP A 6 5.02 2.49 -7.79
CA ASP A 6 6.49 2.51 -7.77
C ASP A 6 7.10 3.69 -8.56
N SER A 7 6.29 4.34 -9.41
CA SER A 7 6.69 5.51 -10.18
C SER A 7 6.51 6.83 -9.45
N PHE A 8 5.82 6.84 -8.31
CA PHE A 8 5.56 8.03 -7.50
C PHE A 8 6.43 8.03 -6.24
N ASP A 9 6.99 9.19 -5.93
CA ASP A 9 7.55 9.42 -4.60
C ASP A 9 6.41 9.61 -3.57
N TRP A 10 6.66 9.26 -2.31
CA TRP A 10 5.69 9.49 -1.22
C TRP A 10 5.16 10.92 -1.17
N ALA A 11 6.02 11.90 -1.47
CA ALA A 11 5.67 13.32 -1.51
C ALA A 11 4.75 13.70 -2.71
N GLU A 12 4.68 12.87 -3.75
CA GLU A 12 3.79 13.05 -4.90
C GLU A 12 2.39 12.49 -4.65
N LEU A 13 2.25 11.57 -3.69
CA LEU A 13 0.96 11.06 -3.23
C LEU A 13 0.15 12.19 -2.58
N THR A 14 -1.14 12.21 -2.85
CA THR A 14 -2.07 13.10 -2.16
C THR A 14 -2.17 12.73 -0.68
N PRO A 15 -2.57 13.67 0.19
CA PRO A 15 -2.76 13.37 1.62
C PRO A 15 -3.76 12.23 1.89
N ALA A 16 -4.69 12.00 0.96
CA ALA A 16 -5.62 10.88 1.04
C ALA A 16 -4.92 9.55 0.75
N GLU A 17 -4.13 9.47 -0.31
CA GLU A 17 -3.36 8.26 -0.67
C GLU A 17 -2.31 7.94 0.41
N GLN A 18 -1.58 8.94 0.92
CA GLN A 18 -0.66 8.74 2.04
C GLN A 18 -1.36 8.17 3.28
N ALA A 19 -2.60 8.60 3.55
CA ALA A 19 -3.37 8.05 4.65
C ALA A 19 -3.80 6.60 4.40
N LEU A 20 -4.15 6.23 3.17
CA LEU A 20 -4.52 4.86 2.79
C LEU A 20 -3.30 3.93 2.87
N TRP A 21 -2.17 4.35 2.31
CA TRP A 21 -0.89 3.65 2.46
C TRP A 21 -0.46 3.55 3.93
N GLY A 22 -0.68 4.61 4.72
CA GLY A 22 -0.50 4.60 6.17
C GLY A 22 -1.34 3.55 6.92
N ILE A 23 -2.53 3.21 6.42
CA ILE A 23 -3.35 2.12 6.99
C ILE A 23 -2.74 0.75 6.71
N LEU A 24 -2.11 0.58 5.54
CA LEU A 24 -1.31 -0.60 5.19
C LEU A 24 -0.01 -0.65 6.01
N GLY A 25 0.39 0.46 6.63
CA GLY A 25 1.60 0.57 7.44
C GLY A 25 2.77 1.20 6.70
N TRP A 26 2.55 1.62 5.44
CA TRP A 26 3.52 2.37 4.68
C TRP A 26 3.64 3.80 5.23
N ASP A 27 4.86 4.27 5.26
CA ASP A 27 5.22 5.64 5.59
C ASP A 27 6.29 6.13 4.62
N GLU A 28 6.63 7.42 4.71
CA GLU A 28 7.62 8.02 3.82
C GLU A 28 8.98 7.28 3.85
N ALA A 29 9.37 6.78 5.02
CA ALA A 29 10.65 6.10 5.19
C ALA A 29 10.64 4.71 4.56
N SER A 30 9.61 3.90 4.79
CA SER A 30 9.46 2.57 4.18
C SER A 30 9.27 2.68 2.66
N TRP A 31 8.49 3.65 2.20
CA TRP A 31 8.31 3.92 0.77
C TRP A 31 9.62 4.28 0.05
N GLN A 32 10.49 5.05 0.70
CA GLN A 32 11.80 5.44 0.14
C GLN A 32 12.90 4.37 0.37
N GLY A 33 12.57 3.23 0.99
CA GLY A 33 13.54 2.21 1.37
C GLY A 33 14.53 2.65 2.47
N GLU A 34 14.18 3.69 3.22
CA GLU A 34 14.90 4.14 4.41
C GLU A 34 14.50 3.35 5.67
N ALA A 35 13.32 2.72 5.66
CA ALA A 35 12.83 1.83 6.70
C ALA A 35 12.42 0.46 6.12
N GLU A 36 12.15 -0.49 7.03
CA GLU A 36 11.66 -1.82 6.67
C GLU A 36 10.24 -1.72 6.08
N GLU A 37 9.97 -2.51 5.04
CA GLU A 37 8.66 -2.58 4.41
C GLU A 37 7.61 -3.01 5.44
N PRO A 38 6.38 -2.49 5.36
CA PRO A 38 5.34 -2.86 6.29
C PRO A 38 4.96 -4.33 6.12
N ALA A 39 4.52 -4.94 7.22
CA ALA A 39 4.02 -6.32 7.21
C ALA A 39 2.79 -6.53 6.31
N SER A 40 2.22 -5.48 5.71
CA SER A 40 1.21 -5.63 4.66
C SER A 40 1.78 -6.21 3.37
N GLU A 41 3.03 -5.93 3.03
CA GLU A 41 3.69 -6.48 1.83
C GLU A 41 3.81 -8.01 1.89
N ASP A 42 4.11 -8.55 3.08
CA ASP A 42 4.23 -9.99 3.29
C ASP A 42 2.87 -10.70 3.48
N LYS A 43 1.75 -9.98 3.45
CA LYS A 43 0.41 -10.52 3.71
C LYS A 43 -0.38 -10.69 2.41
N ASP A 44 -1.02 -11.85 2.29
CA ASP A 44 -2.09 -12.03 1.31
C ASP A 44 -3.29 -11.14 1.65
N TRP A 45 -4.13 -10.81 0.68
CA TRP A 45 -5.36 -10.03 0.86
C TRP A 45 -6.30 -10.63 1.92
N ALA A 46 -6.28 -11.96 2.04
CA ALA A 46 -7.04 -12.69 3.06
C ALA A 46 -6.51 -12.43 4.49
N GLU A 47 -5.22 -12.12 4.63
CA GLU A 47 -4.54 -11.83 5.89
C GLU A 47 -4.58 -10.34 6.26
N LEU A 48 -4.85 -9.47 5.30
CA LEU A 48 -5.17 -8.07 5.56
C LEU A 48 -6.42 -7.93 6.44
N SER A 49 -6.37 -6.97 7.35
CA SER A 49 -7.51 -6.51 8.13
C SER A 49 -8.55 -5.82 7.25
N ASP A 50 -9.77 -5.68 7.75
CA ASP A 50 -10.85 -4.97 7.04
C ASP A 50 -10.46 -3.53 6.67
N ALA A 51 -9.63 -2.87 7.49
CA ALA A 51 -9.15 -1.52 7.23
C ALA A 51 -8.08 -1.49 6.12
N GLU A 52 -7.13 -2.43 6.15
CA GLU A 52 -6.10 -2.58 5.12
C GLU A 52 -6.74 -2.87 3.75
N ARG A 53 -7.70 -3.81 3.69
CA ARG A 53 -8.45 -4.10 2.45
C ARG A 53 -9.23 -2.90 1.94
N ALA A 54 -9.97 -2.21 2.81
CA ALA A 54 -10.72 -1.02 2.39
C ALA A 54 -9.81 0.12 1.92
N ALA A 55 -8.58 0.18 2.42
CA ALA A 55 -7.58 1.12 1.94
C ALA A 55 -7.07 0.72 0.55
N ALA A 56 -6.72 -0.55 0.36
CA ALA A 56 -6.30 -1.09 -0.91
C ALA A 56 -7.39 -0.94 -1.99
N GLU A 57 -8.66 -1.21 -1.67
CA GLU A 57 -9.81 -0.98 -2.56
C GLU A 57 -9.95 0.49 -2.99
N GLN A 58 -9.69 1.43 -2.07
CA GLN A 58 -9.72 2.86 -2.39
C GLN A 58 -8.52 3.32 -3.23
N LEU A 59 -7.38 2.66 -3.07
CA LEU A 59 -6.20 2.83 -3.94
C LEU A 59 -6.39 2.17 -5.32
N GLY A 60 -7.47 1.38 -5.49
CA GLY A 60 -7.81 0.71 -6.74
C GLY A 60 -7.24 -0.70 -6.87
N TYR A 61 -6.72 -1.27 -5.79
CA TYR A 61 -6.38 -2.68 -5.70
C TYR A 61 -7.62 -3.52 -5.37
N ASP A 62 -7.70 -4.68 -5.98
CA ASP A 62 -8.66 -5.72 -5.67
C ASP A 62 -7.93 -7.02 -5.30
N GLN A 63 -8.65 -7.93 -4.65
CA GLN A 63 -8.07 -9.18 -4.15
C GLN A 63 -7.25 -9.94 -5.19
N GLU A 64 -7.79 -10.08 -6.41
CA GLU A 64 -7.10 -10.82 -7.47
C GLU A 64 -5.79 -10.14 -7.87
N TYR A 65 -5.71 -8.81 -7.81
CA TYR A 65 -4.48 -8.08 -8.14
C TYR A 65 -3.50 -8.05 -6.98
N TRP A 66 -3.99 -7.97 -5.75
CA TRP A 66 -3.14 -8.02 -4.56
C TRP A 66 -2.46 -9.37 -4.43
N ASP A 67 -3.24 -10.47 -4.50
CA ASP A 67 -2.72 -11.84 -4.37
C ASP A 67 -1.96 -12.33 -5.62
N ALA A 68 -1.93 -11.54 -6.70
CA ALA A 68 -1.24 -11.89 -7.95
C ALA A 68 0.15 -11.25 -8.11
N ASN A 69 0.55 -10.36 -7.19
CA ASN A 69 1.93 -9.90 -7.05
C ASN A 69 2.69 -10.82 -6.10
#